data_AF-A0A2R6ASX2-F1
#
_entry.id   AF-A0A2R6ASX2-F1
#
_cell.length_a   1.000
_cell.length_b   1.000
_cell.length_c   1.000
_cell.angle_alpha   90.00
_cell.angle_beta   90.00
_cell.angle_gamma   90.00
#
_symmetry.space_group_name_H-M   'P 1'
#
loop_
_entity.id
_entity.type
_entity.pdbx_description
1 polymer ?
#
loop_
_entity_poly.entity_id
_entity_poly.type
_entity_poly.pdbx_seq_one_letter_code
_entity_poly.pdbx_strand_id
1 'polypeptide(L)'
;MPGKKLKKKMEKQTRKARQRRTMYLSVGGAVIVVIALLAYYGYVNALSHPPSPPLTSYIGEKISPPLYSSLVSLSTQGYGYVNTTLVQKEITPYGNSTWLDNGKPIIVYIGGEYCPYCAAVRWPLVLALLRFGNFSGLEYMLSSSTDYYPNTPTFTFVNSSYTSEYIVFQPFEAFSRTPAAGGYQPLQSVPPNYSALWNSLTGGGIPFIDLGGRYVIASSLYDPGLLQGLNWTQVVQKLETNSRLALRVYQAANAITATICKIDGNKPSSVCSNPNITQLENALRGSYSPLKLSFQAGTPDTMATTWTNVQYTQIAPTKNSEKTR
;
A
#
# COMPACT_ATOMS: atom_id res chain seq x y z
N MET A 1 -48.73 16.00 -83.12
CA MET A 1 -48.05 14.73 -82.73
C MET A 1 -47.65 14.73 -81.24
N PRO A 2 -48.44 14.14 -80.34
CA PRO A 2 -48.23 14.20 -78.88
C PRO A 2 -47.20 13.19 -78.31
N GLY A 3 -46.76 12.18 -79.08
CA GLY A 3 -45.91 11.08 -78.58
C GLY A 3 -44.44 11.42 -78.26
N LYS A 4 -43.86 12.47 -78.87
CA LYS A 4 -42.43 12.82 -78.67
C LYS A 4 -42.15 13.48 -77.31
N LYS A 5 -43.12 14.20 -76.73
CA LYS A 5 -42.96 14.85 -75.41
C LYS A 5 -43.05 13.85 -74.25
N LEU A 6 -43.83 12.77 -74.40
CA LEU A 6 -44.00 11.74 -73.38
C LEU A 6 -42.74 10.85 -73.27
N LYS A 7 -42.15 10.42 -74.40
CA LYS A 7 -40.90 9.63 -74.43
C LYS A 7 -39.72 10.38 -73.77
N LYS A 8 -39.54 11.67 -74.07
CA LYS A 8 -38.49 12.50 -73.43
C LYS A 8 -38.67 12.68 -71.92
N LYS A 9 -39.92 12.67 -71.41
CA LYS A 9 -40.18 12.73 -69.95
C LYS A 9 -39.85 11.40 -69.27
N MET A 10 -40.24 10.27 -69.88
CA MET A 10 -39.92 8.93 -69.37
C MET A 10 -38.41 8.68 -69.35
N GLU A 11 -37.68 9.01 -70.40
CA GLU A 11 -36.20 8.90 -70.46
C GLU A 11 -35.49 9.77 -69.41
N LYS A 12 -35.98 11.00 -69.16
CA LYS A 12 -35.44 11.86 -68.07
C LYS A 12 -35.72 11.27 -66.69
N GLN A 13 -36.87 10.62 -66.48
CA GLN A 13 -37.21 9.99 -65.21
C GLN A 13 -36.40 8.72 -64.95
N THR A 14 -36.22 7.84 -65.95
CA THR A 14 -35.34 6.66 -65.81
C THR A 14 -33.88 7.04 -65.64
N ARG A 15 -33.39 8.11 -66.29
CA ARG A 15 -32.03 8.61 -66.07
C ARG A 15 -31.83 9.14 -64.65
N LYS A 16 -32.79 9.88 -64.08
CA LYS A 16 -32.75 10.35 -62.68
C LYS A 16 -32.84 9.21 -61.68
N ALA A 17 -33.68 8.20 -61.94
CA ALA A 17 -33.79 7.02 -61.08
C ALA A 17 -32.51 6.17 -61.09
N ARG A 18 -31.91 5.95 -62.26
CA ARG A 18 -30.61 5.28 -62.40
C ARG A 18 -29.52 6.06 -61.68
N GLN A 19 -29.44 7.38 -61.88
CA GLN A 19 -28.44 8.25 -61.27
C GLN A 19 -28.55 8.29 -59.73
N ARG A 20 -29.78 8.30 -59.17
CA ARG A 20 -29.99 8.14 -57.72
C ARG A 20 -29.57 6.76 -57.24
N ARG A 21 -29.92 5.68 -57.94
CA ARG A 21 -29.52 4.30 -57.57
C ARG A 21 -28.00 4.13 -57.59
N THR A 22 -27.30 4.67 -58.58
CA THR A 22 -25.84 4.63 -58.63
C THR A 22 -25.22 5.48 -57.51
N MET A 23 -25.79 6.64 -57.19
CA MET A 23 -25.34 7.51 -56.10
C MET A 23 -25.56 6.87 -54.71
N TYR A 24 -26.69 6.21 -54.47
CA TYR A 24 -26.94 5.48 -53.23
C TYR A 24 -26.03 4.25 -53.09
N LEU A 25 -25.72 3.56 -54.18
CA LEU A 25 -24.78 2.43 -54.19
C LEU A 25 -23.32 2.89 -53.97
N SER A 26 -22.91 4.02 -54.55
CA SER A 26 -21.55 4.53 -54.39
C SER A 26 -21.33 5.18 -53.02
N VAL A 27 -22.31 5.94 -52.50
CA VAL A 27 -22.25 6.53 -51.16
C VAL A 27 -22.42 5.46 -50.08
N GLY A 28 -23.36 4.52 -50.25
CA GLY A 28 -23.55 3.41 -49.33
C GLY A 28 -22.34 2.48 -49.27
N GLY A 29 -21.72 2.18 -50.42
CA GLY A 29 -20.47 1.42 -50.48
C GLY A 29 -19.31 2.12 -49.79
N ALA A 30 -19.14 3.43 -50.01
CA ALA A 30 -18.10 4.21 -49.35
C ALA A 30 -18.26 4.22 -47.82
N VAL A 31 -19.49 4.37 -47.31
CA VAL A 31 -19.77 4.34 -45.87
C VAL A 31 -19.43 2.97 -45.26
N ILE A 32 -19.80 1.88 -45.91
CA ILE A 32 -19.49 0.52 -45.44
C ILE A 32 -17.97 0.29 -45.40
N VAL A 33 -17.24 0.73 -46.43
CA VAL A 33 -15.77 0.61 -46.47
C VAL A 33 -15.13 1.42 -45.33
N VAL A 34 -15.60 2.64 -45.06
CA VAL A 34 -15.09 3.45 -43.94
C VAL A 34 -15.35 2.76 -42.60
N ILE A 35 -16.56 2.23 -42.37
CA ILE A 35 -16.89 1.50 -41.14
C ILE A 35 -16.01 0.25 -41.00
N ALA A 36 -15.81 -0.50 -42.09
CA ALA A 36 -14.95 -1.69 -42.08
C ALA A 36 -13.48 -1.33 -41.79
N LEU A 37 -12.97 -0.23 -42.35
CA LEU A 37 -11.62 0.26 -42.06
C LEU A 37 -11.46 0.73 -40.61
N LEU A 38 -12.46 1.42 -40.05
CA LEU A 38 -12.45 1.83 -38.65
C LEU A 38 -12.52 0.61 -37.71
N ALA A 39 -13.36 -0.38 -38.02
CA ALA A 39 -13.44 -1.63 -37.27
C ALA A 39 -12.14 -2.43 -37.37
N TYR A 40 -11.55 -2.52 -38.56
CA TYR A 40 -10.26 -3.17 -38.78
C TYR A 40 -9.12 -2.46 -38.05
N TYR A 41 -9.07 -1.13 -38.10
CA TYR A 41 -8.10 -0.35 -37.35
C TYR A 41 -8.26 -0.55 -35.83
N GLY A 42 -9.49 -0.52 -35.32
CA GLY A 42 -9.79 -0.81 -33.92
C GLY A 42 -9.35 -2.22 -33.51
N TYR A 43 -9.58 -3.22 -34.38
CA TYR A 43 -9.16 -4.60 -34.17
C TYR A 43 -7.63 -4.75 -34.16
N VAL A 44 -6.92 -4.18 -35.14
CA VAL A 44 -5.44 -4.21 -35.19
C VAL A 44 -4.83 -3.48 -34.00
N ASN A 45 -5.41 -2.34 -33.58
CA ASN A 45 -4.97 -1.59 -32.41
C ASN A 45 -5.16 -2.38 -31.11
N ALA A 46 -6.27 -3.11 -30.96
CA ALA A 46 -6.54 -3.98 -29.81
C ALA A 46 -5.61 -5.20 -29.76
N LEU A 47 -5.23 -5.76 -30.92
CA LEU A 47 -4.23 -6.83 -30.99
C LEU A 47 -2.81 -6.35 -30.70
N SER A 48 -2.50 -5.10 -31.05
CA SER A 48 -1.18 -4.49 -30.83
C SER A 48 -0.99 -3.99 -29.40
N HIS A 49 -2.08 -3.77 -28.66
CA HIS A 49 -2.08 -3.31 -27.27
C HIS A 49 -3.04 -4.16 -26.43
N PRO A 50 -2.67 -5.41 -26.08
CA PRO A 50 -3.48 -6.20 -25.17
C PRO A 50 -3.70 -5.43 -23.86
N PRO A 51 -4.92 -5.49 -23.28
CA PRO A 51 -5.20 -4.79 -22.03
C PRO A 51 -4.26 -5.28 -20.94
N SER A 52 -3.68 -4.35 -20.17
CA SER A 52 -2.84 -4.70 -19.05
C SER A 52 -3.62 -5.58 -18.06
N PRO A 53 -2.97 -6.59 -17.45
CA PRO A 53 -3.61 -7.42 -16.43
C PRO A 53 -4.22 -6.55 -15.31
N PRO A 54 -5.38 -6.94 -14.74
CA PRO A 54 -5.96 -6.20 -13.63
C PRO A 54 -4.99 -6.19 -12.45
N LEU A 55 -4.96 -5.10 -11.67
CA LEU A 55 -4.00 -4.99 -10.55
C LEU A 55 -4.09 -6.14 -9.54
N THR A 56 -5.27 -6.75 -9.40
CA THR A 56 -5.49 -7.90 -8.53
C THR A 56 -4.70 -9.14 -8.94
N SER A 57 -4.28 -9.27 -10.21
CA SER A 57 -3.45 -10.40 -10.65
C SER A 57 -2.03 -10.34 -10.11
N TYR A 58 -1.60 -9.20 -9.56
CA TYR A 58 -0.29 -9.06 -8.94
C TYR A 58 -0.31 -9.40 -7.44
N ILE A 59 -1.48 -9.50 -6.80
CA ILE A 59 -1.57 -9.75 -5.35
C ILE A 59 -0.80 -11.03 -4.97
N GLY A 60 0.16 -10.92 -4.05
CA GLY A 60 1.00 -12.04 -3.59
C GLY A 60 2.19 -12.36 -4.49
N GLU A 61 2.30 -11.71 -5.65
CA GLU A 61 3.49 -11.83 -6.49
C GLU A 61 4.63 -10.98 -5.95
N LYS A 62 5.87 -11.48 -6.07
CA LYS A 62 7.06 -10.70 -5.70
C LYS A 62 7.14 -9.44 -6.56
N ILE A 63 7.52 -8.32 -5.93
CA ILE A 63 7.71 -7.10 -6.68
C ILE A 63 8.82 -7.26 -7.73
N SER A 64 8.61 -6.65 -8.90
CA SER A 64 9.57 -6.77 -9.99
C SER A 64 10.92 -6.13 -9.60
N PRO A 65 12.05 -6.66 -10.08
CA PRO A 65 13.36 -6.06 -9.83
C PRO A 65 13.46 -4.57 -10.22
N PRO A 66 12.87 -4.11 -11.35
CA PRO A 66 12.82 -2.67 -11.66
C PRO A 66 12.07 -1.85 -10.60
N LEU A 67 10.92 -2.34 -10.11
CA LEU A 67 10.18 -1.64 -9.08
C LEU A 67 10.98 -1.55 -7.76
N TYR A 68 11.62 -2.65 -7.36
CA TYR A 68 12.48 -2.65 -6.17
C TYR A 68 13.64 -1.66 -6.31
N SER A 69 14.31 -1.65 -7.48
CA SER A 69 15.38 -0.68 -7.78
C SER A 69 14.90 0.77 -7.69
N SER A 70 13.70 1.07 -8.22
CA SER A 70 13.07 2.38 -8.06
C SER A 70 12.84 2.74 -6.59
N LEU A 71 12.38 1.81 -5.75
CA LEU A 71 12.19 2.06 -4.31
C LEU A 71 13.52 2.35 -3.60
N VAL A 72 14.59 1.62 -3.94
CA VAL A 72 15.95 1.87 -3.43
C VAL A 72 16.45 3.26 -3.87
N SER A 73 16.25 3.63 -5.13
CA SER A 73 16.61 4.97 -5.60
C SER A 73 15.81 6.06 -4.85
N LEU A 74 14.50 5.90 -4.75
CA LEU A 74 13.62 6.84 -4.06
C LEU A 74 13.93 6.97 -2.57
N SER A 75 14.42 5.91 -1.89
CA SER A 75 14.76 5.97 -0.46
C SER A 75 15.88 6.97 -0.16
N THR A 76 16.79 7.18 -1.12
CA THR A 76 17.89 8.14 -1.03
C THR A 76 17.50 9.56 -1.47
N GLN A 77 16.28 9.73 -1.99
CA GLN A 77 15.73 11.01 -2.40
C GLN A 77 14.81 11.61 -1.32
N GLY A 78 14.36 12.84 -1.54
CA GLY A 78 13.30 13.45 -0.74
C GLY A 78 13.66 13.81 0.70
N TYR A 79 14.94 13.76 1.10
CA TYR A 79 15.39 14.28 2.41
C TYR A 79 15.03 15.76 2.63
N GLY A 80 14.80 16.53 1.57
CA GLY A 80 14.35 17.93 1.62
C GLY A 80 12.94 18.15 2.19
N TYR A 81 12.11 17.10 2.26
CA TYR A 81 10.73 17.22 2.73
C TYR A 81 10.66 17.13 4.26
N VAL A 82 10.66 18.28 4.93
CA VAL A 82 10.62 18.40 6.39
C VAL A 82 9.22 18.77 6.86
N ASN A 83 8.75 18.13 7.93
CA ASN A 83 7.54 18.49 8.66
C ASN A 83 7.66 18.13 10.15
N THR A 84 8.13 19.08 10.95
CA THR A 84 8.28 18.89 12.40
C THR A 84 6.94 18.77 13.13
N THR A 85 5.87 19.36 12.60
CA THR A 85 4.52 19.22 13.16
C THR A 85 4.01 17.80 13.01
N LEU A 86 4.30 17.13 11.90
CA LEU A 86 3.96 15.71 11.71
C LEU A 86 4.63 14.85 12.79
N VAL A 87 5.94 15.04 13.01
CA VAL A 87 6.70 14.34 14.05
C VAL A 87 6.07 14.55 15.42
N GLN A 88 5.80 15.81 15.79
CA GLN A 88 5.27 16.15 17.12
C GLN A 88 3.85 15.64 17.40
N LYS A 89 3.04 15.45 16.36
CA LYS A 89 1.64 15.03 16.49
C LYS A 89 1.45 13.52 16.34
N GLU A 90 2.14 12.91 15.39
CA GLU A 90 1.89 11.51 15.00
C GLU A 90 2.90 10.52 15.60
N ILE A 91 4.02 10.99 16.16
CA ILE A 91 5.03 10.15 16.80
C ILE A 91 5.00 10.39 18.31
N THR A 92 4.46 9.42 19.04
CA THR A 92 4.21 9.55 20.48
C THR A 92 5.26 8.76 21.27
N PRO A 93 6.00 9.38 22.21
CA PRO A 93 6.85 8.64 23.13
C PRO A 93 6.00 7.88 24.15
N TYR A 94 6.36 6.64 24.47
CA TYR A 94 5.63 5.84 25.45
C TYR A 94 6.53 4.98 26.37
N GLY A 95 7.75 4.65 25.94
CA GLY A 95 8.71 3.87 26.73
C GLY A 95 9.89 4.69 27.20
N ASN A 96 10.78 4.09 28.00
CA ASN A 96 12.01 4.75 28.50
C ASN A 96 13.30 3.99 28.13
N SER A 97 13.19 2.78 27.56
CA SER A 97 14.32 1.92 27.21
C SER A 97 14.17 1.40 25.79
N THR A 98 15.25 1.41 25.01
CA THR A 98 15.22 0.86 23.65
C THR A 98 15.16 -0.66 23.69
N TRP A 99 14.21 -1.26 22.97
CA TRP A 99 14.20 -2.70 22.71
C TRP A 99 15.25 -3.07 21.68
N LEU A 100 16.11 -4.01 22.04
CA LEU A 100 17.25 -4.43 21.23
C LEU A 100 17.19 -5.94 20.96
N ASP A 101 17.54 -6.33 19.74
CA ASP A 101 17.90 -7.69 19.38
C ASP A 101 19.34 -7.69 18.84
N ASN A 102 20.22 -8.44 19.51
CA ASN A 102 21.65 -8.46 19.21
C ASN A 102 22.29 -7.06 19.08
N GLY A 103 21.88 -6.14 19.96
CA GLY A 103 22.39 -4.76 20.01
C GLY A 103 21.75 -3.79 19.01
N LYS A 104 20.81 -4.24 18.17
CA LYS A 104 20.10 -3.43 17.17
C LYS A 104 18.68 -3.11 17.62
N PRO A 105 18.19 -1.86 17.48
CA PRO A 105 16.79 -1.53 17.78
C PRO A 105 15.80 -2.35 16.97
N ILE A 106 14.74 -2.82 17.64
CA ILE A 106 13.65 -3.57 17.02
C ILE A 106 12.57 -2.59 16.53
N ILE A 107 12.21 -2.66 15.26
CA ILE A 107 11.08 -1.95 14.67
C ILE A 107 9.98 -2.97 14.42
N VAL A 108 8.81 -2.76 15.03
CA VAL A 108 7.66 -3.65 14.88
C VAL A 108 6.60 -2.97 14.05
N TYR A 109 6.08 -3.66 13.04
CA TYR A 109 4.91 -3.22 12.30
C TYR A 109 3.77 -4.19 12.53
N ILE A 110 2.58 -3.68 12.83
CA ILE A 110 1.34 -4.47 12.88
C ILE A 110 0.31 -3.81 11.97
N GLY A 111 -0.21 -4.58 11.02
CA GLY A 111 -1.15 -4.11 10.02
C GLY A 111 -2.14 -5.16 9.58
N GLY A 112 -2.86 -4.83 8.52
CA GLY A 112 -3.70 -5.78 7.80
C GLY A 112 -3.64 -5.48 6.31
N GLU A 113 -3.64 -6.51 5.49
CA GLU A 113 -3.62 -6.39 4.03
C GLU A 113 -4.89 -5.71 3.52
N TYR A 114 -6.04 -5.88 4.20
CA TYR A 114 -7.29 -5.23 3.84
C TYR A 114 -7.27 -3.70 4.02
N CYS A 115 -6.44 -3.19 4.93
CA CYS A 115 -6.57 -1.86 5.50
C CYS A 115 -5.90 -0.79 4.62
N PRO A 116 -6.63 0.20 4.07
CA PRO A 116 -6.05 1.24 3.20
C PRO A 116 -5.12 2.21 3.93
N TYR A 117 -5.37 2.48 5.21
CA TYR A 117 -4.47 3.29 6.04
C TYR A 117 -3.12 2.60 6.26
N CYS A 118 -3.15 1.27 6.41
CA CYS A 118 -1.99 0.40 6.46
C CYS A 118 -1.29 0.39 5.11
N ALA A 119 -2.06 0.31 4.01
CA ALA A 119 -1.55 0.39 2.65
C ALA A 119 -0.75 1.68 2.41
N ALA A 120 -1.26 2.81 2.90
CA ALA A 120 -0.55 4.09 2.87
C ALA A 120 0.74 4.08 3.72
N VAL A 121 0.71 3.56 4.95
CA VAL A 121 1.90 3.55 5.83
C VAL A 121 3.06 2.71 5.30
N ARG A 122 2.79 1.61 4.58
CA ARG A 122 3.86 0.73 4.08
C ARG A 122 4.79 1.43 3.09
N TRP A 123 4.31 2.40 2.30
CA TRP A 123 5.17 3.17 1.37
C TRP A 123 6.30 3.94 2.08
N PRO A 124 6.02 4.90 2.99
CA PRO A 124 7.08 5.60 3.71
C PRO A 124 7.86 4.69 4.65
N LEU A 125 7.27 3.62 5.19
CA LEU A 125 7.98 2.65 6.01
C LEU A 125 9.03 1.89 5.20
N VAL A 126 8.68 1.39 4.00
CA VAL A 126 9.63 0.74 3.09
C VAL A 126 10.75 1.70 2.71
N LEU A 127 10.42 2.94 2.31
CA LEU A 127 11.44 3.93 1.97
C LEU A 127 12.36 4.27 3.15
N ALA A 128 11.82 4.41 4.36
CA ALA A 128 12.63 4.66 5.55
C ALA A 128 13.57 3.47 5.84
N LEU A 129 13.06 2.24 5.81
CA LEU A 129 13.82 1.02 6.12
C LEU A 129 14.89 0.72 5.05
N LEU A 130 14.66 1.05 3.78
CA LEU A 130 15.65 0.93 2.72
C LEU A 130 16.87 1.86 2.90
N ARG A 131 16.82 2.84 3.82
CA ARG A 131 17.98 3.66 4.18
C ARG A 131 18.93 2.93 5.14
N PHE A 132 18.42 1.93 5.87
CA PHE A 132 19.16 1.19 6.90
C PHE A 132 19.46 -0.26 6.49
N GLY A 133 18.93 -0.73 5.36
CA GLY A 133 19.02 -2.14 5.00
C GLY A 133 18.31 -2.46 3.70
N ASN A 134 18.00 -3.75 3.50
CA ASN A 134 17.42 -4.24 2.27
C ASN A 134 16.29 -5.23 2.55
N PHE A 135 15.26 -5.20 1.70
CA PHE A 135 14.24 -6.24 1.68
C PHE A 135 14.57 -7.32 0.65
N SER A 136 14.07 -8.51 0.91
CA SER A 136 13.93 -9.59 -0.08
C SER A 136 12.52 -10.17 0.03
N GLY A 137 11.96 -10.63 -1.08
CA GLY A 137 10.62 -11.24 -1.08
C GLY A 137 9.47 -10.28 -0.76
N LEU A 138 9.64 -8.97 -0.95
CA LEU A 138 8.53 -8.02 -0.84
C LEU A 138 7.51 -8.32 -1.95
N GLU A 139 6.22 -8.38 -1.62
CA GLU A 139 5.16 -8.76 -2.54
C GLU A 139 4.18 -7.62 -2.78
N TYR A 140 3.59 -7.59 -3.97
CA TYR A 140 2.51 -6.68 -4.32
C TYR A 140 1.25 -6.98 -3.50
N MET A 141 0.56 -5.94 -3.05
CA MET A 141 -0.70 -6.06 -2.35
C MET A 141 -1.63 -4.88 -2.63
N LEU A 142 -2.94 -5.13 -2.55
CA LEU A 142 -3.96 -4.08 -2.59
C LEU A 142 -4.75 -4.11 -1.30
N SER A 143 -5.19 -2.95 -0.80
CA SER A 143 -6.23 -2.95 0.24
C SER A 143 -7.51 -3.66 -0.25
N SER A 144 -8.43 -3.94 0.66
CA SER A 144 -9.71 -4.55 0.32
C SER A 144 -10.45 -3.71 -0.73
N SER A 145 -11.19 -4.37 -1.61
CA SER A 145 -12.02 -3.71 -2.63
C SER A 145 -13.29 -3.07 -2.06
N THR A 146 -13.61 -3.28 -0.78
CA THR A 146 -14.86 -2.85 -0.13
C THR A 146 -14.66 -1.90 1.05
N ASP A 147 -13.42 -1.49 1.34
CA ASP A 147 -13.10 -0.51 2.38
C ASP A 147 -13.16 0.93 1.81
N TYR A 148 -13.02 1.95 2.66
CA TYR A 148 -13.12 3.38 2.34
C TYR A 148 -12.28 3.82 1.14
N TYR A 149 -11.08 3.28 0.99
CA TYR A 149 -10.21 3.50 -0.15
C TYR A 149 -9.94 2.17 -0.85
N PRO A 150 -10.84 1.74 -1.75
CA PRO A 150 -10.80 0.39 -2.28
C PRO A 150 -9.58 0.19 -3.17
N ASN A 151 -9.00 -1.02 -3.12
CA ASN A 151 -7.88 -1.43 -3.97
C ASN A 151 -6.70 -0.44 -3.95
N THR A 152 -6.34 0.08 -2.79
CA THR A 152 -5.21 0.98 -2.61
C THR A 152 -3.89 0.21 -2.81
N PRO A 153 -3.03 0.58 -3.78
CA PRO A 153 -1.78 -0.13 -4.09
C PRO A 153 -0.76 -0.03 -2.95
N THR A 154 -0.19 -1.17 -2.56
CA THR A 154 0.77 -1.29 -1.45
C THR A 154 1.58 -2.57 -1.53
N PHE A 155 2.28 -2.91 -0.47
CA PHE A 155 3.06 -4.13 -0.32
C PHE A 155 2.47 -4.99 0.79
N THR A 156 2.84 -6.27 0.83
CA THR A 156 2.65 -7.11 2.01
C THR A 156 4.01 -7.59 2.50
N PHE A 157 4.15 -7.73 3.81
CA PHE A 157 5.40 -8.17 4.44
C PHE A 157 5.41 -9.66 4.78
N VAL A 158 4.31 -10.39 4.58
CA VAL A 158 4.10 -11.78 5.05
C VAL A 158 5.27 -12.71 4.67
N ASN A 159 5.68 -12.68 3.41
CA ASN A 159 6.75 -13.52 2.87
C ASN A 159 8.07 -12.74 2.65
N SER A 160 8.16 -11.53 3.21
CA SER A 160 9.34 -10.70 3.07
C SER A 160 10.37 -10.99 4.17
N SER A 161 11.62 -10.71 3.88
CA SER A 161 12.70 -10.70 4.87
C SER A 161 13.47 -9.38 4.77
N TYR A 162 13.99 -8.91 5.90
CA TYR A 162 14.72 -7.65 5.98
C TYR A 162 16.08 -7.84 6.64
N THR A 163 17.13 -7.32 6.00
CA THR A 163 18.51 -7.44 6.48
C THR A 163 19.09 -6.05 6.71
N SER A 164 19.68 -5.84 7.89
CA SER A 164 20.29 -4.57 8.29
C SER A 164 21.37 -4.78 9.37
N GLU A 165 22.42 -3.97 9.31
CA GLU A 165 23.44 -3.84 10.36
C GLU A 165 23.00 -2.93 11.52
N TYR A 166 21.93 -2.17 11.34
CA TYR A 166 21.51 -1.08 12.22
C TYR A 166 20.28 -1.46 13.04
N ILE A 167 19.28 -2.06 12.40
CA ILE A 167 17.99 -2.37 13.04
C ILE A 167 17.56 -3.81 12.78
N VAL A 168 16.55 -4.24 13.52
CA VAL A 168 15.77 -5.46 13.25
C VAL A 168 14.35 -5.03 12.91
N PHE A 169 13.80 -5.57 11.82
CA PHE A 169 12.42 -5.28 11.43
C PHE A 169 11.57 -6.54 11.59
N GLN A 170 10.48 -6.42 12.35
CA GLN A 170 9.53 -7.49 12.61
C GLN A 170 8.12 -7.07 12.19
N PRO A 171 7.73 -7.35 10.94
CA PRO A 171 6.40 -7.06 10.45
C PRO A 171 5.40 -8.19 10.76
N PHE A 172 4.18 -7.80 11.09
CA PHE A 172 3.03 -8.69 11.28
C PHE A 172 1.82 -8.16 10.52
N GLU A 173 1.43 -8.85 9.46
CA GLU A 173 0.12 -8.68 8.82
C GLU A 173 -0.90 -9.51 9.61
N ALA A 174 -1.48 -8.91 10.65
CA ALA A 174 -2.40 -9.57 11.56
C ALA A 174 -3.69 -10.04 10.86
N PHE A 175 -4.08 -9.33 9.78
CA PHE A 175 -5.30 -9.61 9.03
C PHE A 175 -5.04 -9.64 7.53
N SER A 176 -5.66 -10.59 6.85
CA SER A 176 -5.59 -10.72 5.40
C SER A 176 -6.50 -9.73 4.68
N ARG A 177 -6.41 -9.72 3.35
CA ARG A 177 -7.34 -8.99 2.47
C ARG A 177 -8.73 -9.65 2.39
N THR A 178 -8.88 -10.89 2.85
CA THR A 178 -10.09 -11.72 2.68
C THR A 178 -11.15 -11.39 3.73
N PRO A 179 -12.37 -10.99 3.33
CA PRO A 179 -13.46 -10.74 4.28
C PRO A 179 -13.81 -11.99 5.10
N ALA A 180 -14.25 -11.76 6.33
CA ALA A 180 -14.73 -12.77 7.28
C ALA A 180 -15.98 -12.27 8.00
N ALA A 181 -16.68 -13.17 8.70
CA ALA A 181 -17.77 -12.75 9.58
C ALA A 181 -17.23 -11.79 10.65
N GLY A 182 -17.75 -10.56 10.67
CA GLY A 182 -17.33 -9.54 11.64
C GLY A 182 -16.03 -8.79 11.30
N GLY A 183 -15.44 -8.98 10.12
CA GLY A 183 -14.24 -8.25 9.71
C GLY A 183 -13.47 -8.93 8.59
N TYR A 184 -12.19 -9.23 8.84
CA TYR A 184 -11.28 -9.87 7.88
C TYR A 184 -10.59 -11.07 8.52
N GLN A 185 -10.22 -12.07 7.71
CA GLN A 185 -9.59 -13.29 8.21
C GLN A 185 -8.25 -12.96 8.88
N PRO A 186 -7.96 -13.48 10.09
CA PRO A 186 -6.61 -13.43 10.67
C PRO A 186 -5.58 -14.03 9.72
N LEU A 187 -4.35 -13.48 9.71
CA LEU A 187 -3.29 -13.92 8.79
C LEU A 187 -2.01 -14.32 9.54
N GLN A 188 -1.38 -13.40 10.28
CA GLN A 188 -0.23 -13.71 11.13
C GLN A 188 -0.56 -13.52 12.61
N SER A 189 -0.09 -14.43 13.45
CA SER A 189 -0.17 -14.27 14.90
C SER A 189 0.86 -13.25 15.37
N VAL A 190 0.41 -12.19 16.04
CA VAL A 190 1.30 -11.22 16.69
C VAL A 190 1.78 -11.82 18.03
N PRO A 191 3.10 -11.88 18.30
CA PRO A 191 3.64 -12.37 19.56
C PRO A 191 3.03 -11.68 20.80
N PRO A 192 2.89 -12.38 21.95
CA PRO A 192 2.22 -11.85 23.14
C PRO A 192 2.76 -10.52 23.67
N ASN A 193 4.08 -10.32 23.64
CA ASN A 193 4.72 -9.07 24.05
C ASN A 193 4.30 -7.88 23.17
N TYR A 194 4.22 -8.06 21.85
CA TYR A 194 3.81 -7.00 20.93
C TYR A 194 2.29 -6.80 20.93
N SER A 195 1.50 -7.88 21.02
CA SER A 195 0.04 -7.78 21.07
C SER A 195 -0.46 -7.13 22.36
N ALA A 196 0.18 -7.39 23.51
CA ALA A 196 -0.14 -6.70 24.76
C ALA A 196 0.08 -5.18 24.65
N LEU A 197 1.22 -4.77 24.08
CA LEU A 197 1.53 -3.36 23.84
C LEU A 197 0.54 -2.72 22.86
N TRP A 198 0.34 -3.37 21.71
CA TRP A 198 -0.57 -2.92 20.66
C TRP A 198 -1.99 -2.69 21.20
N ASN A 199 -2.52 -3.63 21.98
CA ASN A 199 -3.82 -3.47 22.64
C ASN A 199 -3.81 -2.35 23.69
N SER A 200 -2.75 -2.23 24.49
CA SER A 200 -2.65 -1.19 25.52
C SER A 200 -2.62 0.22 24.94
N LEU A 201 -1.96 0.43 23.79
CA LEU A 201 -1.77 1.76 23.22
C LEU A 201 -2.89 2.15 22.25
N THR A 202 -3.49 1.20 21.54
CA THR A 202 -4.45 1.50 20.47
C THR A 202 -5.74 0.69 20.52
N GLY A 203 -5.91 -0.20 21.50
CA GLY A 203 -7.06 -1.11 21.56
C GLY A 203 -7.11 -2.08 20.37
N GLY A 204 -5.95 -2.38 19.75
CA GLY A 204 -5.89 -3.23 18.56
C GLY A 204 -6.08 -2.46 17.24
N GLY A 205 -6.03 -1.13 17.26
CA GLY A 205 -6.09 -0.30 16.05
C GLY A 205 -4.87 -0.46 15.14
N ILE A 206 -5.10 -0.44 13.82
CA ILE A 206 -4.06 -0.51 12.77
C ILE A 206 -4.15 0.70 11.83
N PRO A 207 -3.03 1.12 11.19
CA PRO A 207 -1.67 0.59 11.34
C PRO A 207 -1.02 0.95 12.68
N PHE A 208 -0.12 0.10 13.14
CA PHE A 208 0.68 0.30 14.34
C PHE A 208 2.16 0.08 14.01
N ILE A 209 3.02 1.04 14.36
CA ILE A 209 4.47 0.90 14.30
C ILE A 209 5.03 1.22 15.67
N ASP A 210 5.73 0.25 16.27
CA ASP A 210 6.65 0.52 17.37
C ASP A 210 8.06 0.75 16.83
N LEU A 211 8.70 1.79 17.35
CA LEU A 211 10.06 2.19 17.01
C LEU A 211 10.92 2.01 18.27
N GLY A 212 11.44 0.79 18.44
CA GLY A 212 12.42 0.45 19.45
C GLY A 212 11.89 0.45 20.88
N GLY A 213 10.62 0.14 21.14
CA GLY A 213 10.09 0.17 22.50
C GLY A 213 9.93 1.58 23.08
N ARG A 214 9.99 2.62 22.24
CA ARG A 214 10.19 4.02 22.68
C ARG A 214 9.19 4.99 22.09
N TYR A 215 8.90 4.84 20.81
CA TYR A 215 7.97 5.70 20.09
C TYR A 215 6.97 4.85 19.33
N VAL A 216 5.74 5.35 19.23
CA VAL A 216 4.67 4.69 18.50
C VAL A 216 4.11 5.62 17.42
N ILE A 217 3.81 5.03 16.26
CA ILE A 217 2.91 5.58 15.24
C ILE A 217 1.66 4.68 15.22
N ALA A 218 0.50 5.24 15.55
CA ALA A 218 -0.75 4.50 15.72
C ALA A 218 -1.83 4.89 14.68
N SER A 219 -1.41 5.53 13.60
CA SER A 219 -2.26 6.11 12.57
C SER A 219 -1.54 6.10 11.21
N SER A 220 -2.28 6.41 10.14
CA SER A 220 -1.63 6.73 8.87
C SER A 220 -1.08 8.16 8.89
N LEU A 221 0.17 8.32 8.47
CA LEU A 221 0.84 9.62 8.42
C LEU A 221 0.36 10.51 7.25
N TYR A 222 -0.50 9.98 6.37
CA TYR A 222 -1.13 10.73 5.29
C TYR A 222 -2.41 10.03 4.80
N ASP A 223 -3.21 10.75 3.99
CA ASP A 223 -4.47 10.27 3.45
C ASP A 223 -4.25 9.22 2.34
N PRO A 224 -4.78 7.97 2.47
CA PRO A 224 -4.73 6.95 1.42
C PRO A 224 -5.40 7.36 0.11
N GLY A 225 -6.28 8.37 0.12
CA GLY A 225 -6.89 8.95 -1.07
C GLY A 225 -5.90 9.41 -2.13
N LEU A 226 -4.67 9.76 -1.73
CA LEU A 226 -3.60 10.13 -2.66
C LEU A 226 -3.08 8.95 -3.51
N LEU A 227 -3.40 7.71 -3.14
CA LEU A 227 -3.03 6.48 -3.83
C LEU A 227 -4.17 5.90 -4.68
N GLN A 228 -5.41 6.40 -4.55
CA GLN A 228 -6.57 5.86 -5.25
C GLN A 228 -6.41 5.91 -6.77
N GLY A 229 -6.81 4.82 -7.42
CA GLY A 229 -6.78 4.69 -8.88
C GLY A 229 -5.38 4.58 -9.48
N LEU A 230 -4.33 4.54 -8.66
CA LEU A 230 -2.96 4.35 -9.12
C LEU A 230 -2.57 2.87 -9.13
N ASN A 231 -1.61 2.52 -9.97
CA ASN A 231 -0.81 1.31 -9.83
C ASN A 231 0.57 1.64 -9.23
N TRP A 232 1.36 0.61 -8.87
CA TRP A 232 2.68 0.79 -8.25
C TRP A 232 3.64 1.65 -9.08
N THR A 233 3.66 1.46 -10.41
CA THR A 233 4.52 2.25 -11.31
C THR A 233 4.12 3.73 -11.29
N GLN A 234 2.82 4.03 -11.31
CA GLN A 234 2.31 5.40 -11.23
C GLN A 234 2.57 6.04 -9.86
N VAL A 235 2.53 5.24 -8.77
CA VAL A 235 2.95 5.71 -7.46
C VAL A 235 4.42 6.11 -7.50
N VAL A 236 5.30 5.24 -7.99
CA VAL A 236 6.74 5.54 -8.16
C VAL A 236 6.97 6.80 -8.99
N GLN A 237 6.34 6.92 -10.16
CA GLN A 237 6.44 8.12 -11.00
C GLN A 237 5.99 9.39 -10.28
N LYS A 238 4.94 9.31 -9.46
CA LYS A 238 4.52 10.45 -8.64
C LYS A 238 5.53 10.78 -7.55
N LEU A 239 6.23 9.80 -6.98
CA LEU A 239 7.28 10.01 -5.99
C LEU A 239 8.55 10.62 -6.61
N GLU A 240 8.84 10.35 -7.88
CA GLU A 240 9.95 10.96 -8.63
C GLU A 240 9.75 12.44 -8.95
N THR A 241 8.52 12.97 -8.77
CA THR A 241 8.17 14.37 -9.06
C THR A 241 7.81 15.13 -7.79
N ASN A 242 7.71 16.46 -7.86
CA ASN A 242 7.24 17.30 -6.74
C ASN A 242 5.70 17.24 -6.59
N SER A 243 5.14 16.03 -6.54
CA SER A 243 3.70 15.81 -6.41
C SER A 243 3.26 15.92 -4.94
N ARG A 244 1.95 16.12 -4.73
CA ARG A 244 1.37 16.07 -3.38
C ARG A 244 1.60 14.72 -2.70
N LEU A 245 1.59 13.64 -3.47
CA LEU A 245 1.90 12.29 -2.97
C LEU A 245 3.37 12.20 -2.52
N ALA A 246 4.31 12.67 -3.33
CA ALA A 246 5.73 12.72 -2.97
C ALA A 246 5.96 13.48 -1.68
N LEU A 247 5.41 14.70 -1.57
CA LEU A 247 5.51 15.51 -0.37
C LEU A 247 5.06 14.75 0.89
N ARG A 248 3.91 14.07 0.84
CA ARG A 248 3.36 13.36 2.00
C ARG A 248 4.15 12.10 2.35
N VAL A 249 4.48 11.29 1.35
CA VAL A 249 5.25 10.06 1.54
C VAL A 249 6.65 10.37 2.07
N TYR A 250 7.34 11.37 1.53
CA TYR A 250 8.67 11.73 2.02
C TYR A 250 8.66 12.40 3.40
N GLN A 251 7.67 13.22 3.72
CA GLN A 251 7.52 13.74 5.09
C GLN A 251 7.37 12.59 6.11
N ALA A 252 6.54 11.60 5.78
CA ALA A 252 6.35 10.41 6.61
C ALA A 252 7.62 9.55 6.70
N ALA A 253 8.29 9.28 5.57
CA ALA A 253 9.53 8.50 5.54
C ALA A 253 10.64 9.18 6.35
N ASN A 254 10.80 10.50 6.21
CA ASN A 254 11.79 11.27 6.95
C ASN A 254 11.48 11.31 8.46
N ALA A 255 10.21 11.35 8.86
CA ALA A 255 9.80 11.28 10.26
C ALA A 255 10.14 9.90 10.89
N ILE A 256 9.89 8.81 10.16
CA ILE A 256 10.27 7.45 10.57
C ILE A 256 11.81 7.35 10.65
N THR A 257 12.53 7.81 9.62
CA THR A 257 14.00 7.81 9.60
C THR A 257 14.61 8.58 10.76
N ALA A 258 14.10 9.77 11.07
CA ALA A 258 14.57 10.56 12.20
C ALA A 258 14.36 9.84 13.54
N THR A 259 13.25 9.12 13.68
CA THR A 259 12.97 8.32 14.88
C THR A 259 13.88 7.10 14.98
N ILE A 260 14.16 6.41 13.87
CA ILE A 260 15.15 5.33 13.83
C ILE A 260 16.55 5.84 14.21
N CYS A 261 16.97 6.96 13.63
CA CYS A 261 18.24 7.62 13.98
C CYS A 261 18.32 7.92 15.47
N LYS A 262 17.22 8.39 16.08
CA LYS A 262 17.16 8.66 17.52
C LYS A 262 17.42 7.42 18.38
N ILE A 263 16.82 6.28 18.02
CA ILE A 263 16.86 5.06 18.84
C ILE A 263 18.10 4.20 18.58
N ASP A 264 18.71 4.32 17.40
CA ASP A 264 19.94 3.60 17.02
C ASP A 264 21.23 4.39 17.34
N GLY A 265 21.11 5.52 18.04
CA GLY A 265 22.27 6.34 18.40
C GLY A 265 22.95 6.99 17.19
N ASN A 266 22.14 7.45 16.23
CA ASN A 266 22.54 8.16 15.02
C ASN A 266 23.43 7.37 14.04
N LYS A 267 23.09 6.10 13.84
CA LYS A 267 23.70 5.24 12.83
C LYS A 267 22.71 4.82 11.73
N PRO A 268 23.16 4.66 10.47
CA PRO A 268 24.47 5.07 9.96
C PRO A 268 24.56 6.60 9.85
N SER A 269 25.78 7.13 9.97
CA SER A 269 25.97 8.58 9.85
C SER A 269 25.63 9.12 8.46
N SER A 270 25.72 8.28 7.41
CA SER A 270 25.32 8.62 6.05
C SER A 270 23.83 8.98 5.92
N VAL A 271 23.00 8.50 6.84
CA VAL A 271 21.56 8.81 6.93
C VAL A 271 21.31 9.84 8.03
N CYS A 272 21.82 9.57 9.23
CA CYS A 272 21.45 10.30 10.44
C CYS A 272 22.14 11.67 10.59
N SER A 273 23.27 11.90 9.90
CA SER A 273 23.91 13.22 9.87
C SER A 273 23.29 14.17 8.85
N ASN A 274 22.25 13.75 8.10
CA ASN A 274 21.55 14.63 7.19
C ASN A 274 20.86 15.77 8.00
N PRO A 275 21.11 17.05 7.70
CA PRO A 275 20.60 18.17 8.51
C PRO A 275 19.08 18.17 8.67
N ASN A 276 18.34 17.74 7.64
CA ASN A 276 16.89 17.68 7.68
C ASN A 276 16.39 16.53 8.56
N ILE A 277 17.11 15.41 8.58
CA ILE A 277 16.82 14.29 9.51
C ILE A 277 17.13 14.71 10.94
N THR A 278 18.27 15.34 11.19
CA THR A 278 18.61 15.89 12.52
C THR A 278 17.59 16.92 13.00
N GLN A 279 17.08 17.78 12.10
CA GLN A 279 16.02 18.73 12.44
C GLN A 279 14.73 18.03 12.89
N LEU A 280 14.32 16.97 12.20
CA LEU A 280 13.15 16.17 12.56
C LEU A 280 13.39 15.38 13.86
N GLU A 281 14.59 14.84 14.05
CA GLU A 281 15.00 14.13 15.25
C GLU A 281 14.88 15.05 16.48
N ASN A 282 15.35 16.29 16.37
CA ASN A 282 15.25 17.29 17.44
C ASN A 282 13.82 17.73 17.73
N ALA A 283 12.88 17.50 16.80
CA ALA A 283 11.46 17.78 17.01
C ALA A 283 10.73 16.65 17.77
N LEU A 284 11.34 15.47 17.95
CA LEU A 284 10.77 14.39 18.76
C LEU A 284 10.67 14.83 20.22
N ARG A 285 9.50 14.61 20.81
CA ARG A 285 9.25 14.88 22.23
C ARG A 285 9.77 13.71 23.08
N GLY A 286 10.09 13.99 24.34
CA GLY A 286 10.63 13.01 25.29
C GLY A 286 12.16 13.06 25.36
N SER A 287 12.68 13.50 26.51
CA SER A 287 14.11 13.49 26.81
C SER A 287 14.58 12.05 27.02
N TYR A 288 15.72 11.66 26.45
CA TYR A 288 16.29 10.33 26.69
C TYR A 288 17.77 10.36 26.99
N SER A 289 18.15 9.47 27.92
CA SER A 289 19.51 9.08 28.25
C SER A 289 20.00 8.01 27.26
N PRO A 290 21.25 8.08 26.75
CA PRO A 290 21.79 7.10 25.82
C PRO A 290 22.06 5.75 26.51
N LEU A 291 21.47 4.70 25.91
CA LEU A 291 21.80 3.27 25.99
C LEU A 291 22.34 2.71 27.33
N LYS A 292 21.51 1.90 28.00
CA LYS A 292 21.98 0.73 28.77
C LYS A 292 21.19 -0.53 28.38
N LEU A 293 21.95 -1.61 28.16
CA LEU A 293 21.55 -3.03 28.02
C LEU A 293 20.31 -3.40 28.85
N SER A 294 19.48 -4.39 28.53
CA SER A 294 19.26 -5.27 27.38
C SER A 294 17.97 -6.03 27.75
N PHE A 295 17.04 -6.24 26.82
CA PHE A 295 15.97 -7.21 27.01
C PHE A 295 16.28 -8.41 26.13
N GLN A 296 16.21 -9.62 26.68
CA GLN A 296 16.28 -10.85 25.88
C GLN A 296 14.97 -10.94 25.10
N ALA A 297 14.98 -10.50 23.84
CA ALA A 297 13.95 -10.91 22.90
C ALA A 297 14.06 -12.42 22.75
N GLY A 298 13.03 -13.16 23.17
CA GLY A 298 12.99 -14.61 23.03
C GLY A 298 13.19 -14.99 21.57
N THR A 299 14.16 -15.86 21.31
CA THR A 299 14.31 -16.53 20.03
C THR A 299 13.06 -17.36 19.73
N PRO A 300 12.64 -17.50 18.46
CA PRO A 300 11.69 -18.56 18.12
C PRO A 300 12.44 -19.88 18.33
N ASP A 301 12.11 -20.60 19.41
CA ASP A 301 12.58 -21.96 19.59
C ASP A 301 12.01 -22.81 18.45
N THR A 302 12.88 -23.11 17.50
CA THR A 302 12.74 -24.26 16.63
C THR A 302 12.87 -25.51 17.50
N MET A 303 11.80 -26.01 18.14
CA MET A 303 11.56 -27.44 18.42
C MET A 303 10.11 -27.72 18.88
N ALA A 304 9.50 -28.67 18.18
CA ALA A 304 8.46 -29.60 18.64
C ALA A 304 7.12 -29.02 19.15
N THR A 305 6.15 -28.98 18.24
CA THR A 305 4.73 -29.20 18.53
C THR A 305 4.52 -30.28 19.60
N THR A 306 4.11 -29.87 20.79
CA THR A 306 3.27 -30.68 21.68
C THR A 306 2.05 -29.86 22.06
N TRP A 307 0.91 -30.27 21.52
CA TRP A 307 -0.40 -29.72 21.81
C TRP A 307 -0.74 -29.94 23.28
N THR A 308 -0.99 -28.87 24.02
CA THR A 308 -1.74 -28.94 25.27
C THR A 308 -3.11 -28.31 25.05
N ASN A 309 -4.14 -29.14 25.18
CA ASN A 309 -5.53 -28.79 25.01
C ASN A 309 -5.96 -27.76 26.07
N VAL A 310 -6.39 -26.58 25.64
CA VAL A 310 -7.14 -25.66 26.50
C VAL A 310 -8.59 -26.14 26.54
N GLN A 311 -9.00 -26.66 27.70
CA GLN A 311 -10.39 -26.99 28.02
C GLN A 311 -11.20 -25.70 28.11
N TYR A 312 -12.18 -25.54 27.23
CA TYR A 312 -13.20 -24.50 27.36
C TYR A 312 -14.14 -24.87 28.50
N THR A 313 -14.13 -24.10 29.59
CA THR A 313 -15.18 -24.16 30.61
C THR A 313 -16.45 -23.53 30.03
N GLN A 314 -17.48 -24.35 29.84
CA GLN A 314 -18.80 -23.89 29.43
C GLN A 314 -19.42 -23.05 30.55
N ILE A 315 -19.89 -21.85 30.20
CA ILE A 315 -20.68 -20.99 31.09
C ILE A 315 -22.07 -21.62 31.23
N ALA A 316 -22.45 -22.00 32.45
CA ALA A 316 -23.80 -22.49 32.76
C ALA A 316 -24.81 -21.31 32.81
N PRO A 317 -26.06 -21.50 32.37
CA PRO A 317 -27.08 -20.46 32.40
C PRO A 317 -27.62 -20.26 33.83
N THR A 318 -27.68 -19.00 34.25
CA THR A 318 -28.31 -18.59 35.51
C THR A 318 -29.83 -18.74 35.43
N LYS A 319 -30.39 -19.57 36.33
CA LYS A 319 -31.84 -19.63 36.61
C LYS A 319 -32.25 -18.34 37.32
N ASN A 320 -33.13 -17.54 36.72
CA ASN A 320 -33.88 -16.53 37.44
C ASN A 320 -35.12 -17.17 38.06
N SER A 321 -35.17 -17.13 39.39
CA SER A 321 -36.30 -17.51 40.23
C SER A 321 -37.42 -16.46 40.14
N GLU A 322 -38.64 -16.98 40.17
CA GLU A 322 -39.91 -16.30 40.36
C GLU A 322 -39.91 -15.20 41.44
N LYS A 323 -40.66 -14.13 41.17
CA LYS A 323 -41.42 -13.40 42.18
C LYS A 323 -42.78 -13.00 41.61
N THR A 324 -43.79 -13.77 42.02
CA THR A 324 -45.14 -13.35 42.44
C THR A 324 -45.73 -12.07 41.83
N ARG A 325 -46.81 -12.24 41.06
CA ARG A 325 -48.15 -11.80 41.47
C ARG A 325 -49.22 -12.68 40.84
#